data_AF-A0A349YPC0-F1
#
_entry.id   AF-A0A349YPC0-F1
#
_cell.length_a   1.000
_cell.length_b   1.000
_cell.length_c   1.000
_cell.angle_alpha   90.00
_cell.angle_beta   90.00
_cell.angle_gamma   90.00
#
_symmetry.space_group_name_H-M   'P 1'
#
loop_
_entity.id
_entity.type
_entity.pdbx_description
1 polymer ?
#
loop_
_entity_poly.entity_id
_entity_poly.type
_entity_poly.pdbx_seq_one_letter_code
_entity_poly.pdbx_strand_id
1 'polypeptide(L)'
;MATVELDSYSIHKQLYSKVDPPDEQTLKTQLASVGAWFSTNLKCNDYTLMCREKYDFTVLHFEDMNYDKGTQEVRSLLESRGTIMDIAYSHATGGYECWVKDSENEVSMYLLFESPWIIVNV
;
A
#
# COMPACT_ATOMS: atom_id res chain seq x y z
N MET A 1 -19.83 -31.24 2.68
CA MET A 1 -18.60 -30.63 3.22
C MET A 1 -18.35 -29.38 2.42
N ALA A 2 -18.54 -28.19 3.01
CA ALA A 2 -18.22 -26.94 2.35
C ALA A 2 -16.69 -26.82 2.31
N THR A 3 -16.11 -26.81 1.13
CA THR A 3 -14.72 -26.43 0.91
C THR A 3 -14.59 -24.97 1.32
N VAL A 4 -13.85 -24.71 2.40
CA VAL A 4 -13.46 -23.35 2.77
C VAL A 4 -12.44 -22.90 1.72
N GLU A 5 -12.90 -22.23 0.67
CA GLU A 5 -12.01 -21.44 -0.17
C GLU A 5 -11.53 -20.27 0.69
N LEU A 6 -10.31 -20.39 1.22
CA LEU A 6 -9.63 -19.26 1.83
C LEU A 6 -9.30 -18.28 0.71
N ASP A 7 -9.89 -17.09 0.73
CA ASP A 7 -9.51 -16.02 -0.19
C ASP A 7 -8.05 -15.60 0.08
N SER A 8 -7.37 -15.13 -0.97
CA SER A 8 -5.95 -14.73 -0.89
C SER A 8 -5.71 -13.68 0.21
N TYR A 9 -6.71 -12.84 0.45
CA TYR A 9 -6.69 -11.81 1.49
C TYR A 9 -6.57 -12.41 2.89
N SER A 10 -7.42 -13.40 3.22
CA SER A 10 -7.44 -14.08 4.52
C SER A 10 -6.14 -14.85 4.76
N ILE A 11 -5.57 -15.43 3.71
CA ILE A 11 -4.26 -16.12 3.78
C ILE A 11 -3.16 -15.11 4.13
N HIS A 12 -3.06 -13.99 3.40
CA HIS A 12 -2.06 -12.96 3.65
C HIS A 12 -2.21 -12.34 5.04
N LYS A 13 -3.44 -12.01 5.46
CA LYS A 13 -3.71 -11.47 6.80
C LYS A 13 -3.23 -12.42 7.91
N GLN A 14 -3.52 -13.72 7.78
CA GLN A 14 -3.02 -14.72 8.73
C GLN A 14 -1.50 -14.87 8.69
N LEU A 15 -0.88 -14.85 7.51
CA LEU A 15 0.57 -14.93 7.35
C LEU A 15 1.26 -13.75 8.05
N TYR A 16 0.88 -12.52 7.71
CA TYR A 16 1.49 -11.30 8.26
C TYR A 16 1.20 -11.12 9.75
N SER A 17 0.14 -11.73 10.30
CA SER A 17 -0.07 -11.76 11.75
C SER A 17 1.02 -12.54 12.51
N LYS A 18 1.66 -13.54 11.86
CA LYS A 18 2.57 -14.50 12.50
C LYS A 18 4.04 -14.32 12.16
N VAL A 19 4.36 -13.59 11.08
CA VAL A 19 5.75 -13.32 10.70
C VAL A 19 6.22 -11.99 11.27
N ASP A 20 7.53 -11.88 11.41
CA ASP A 20 8.22 -10.64 11.76
C ASP A 20 8.19 -9.67 10.56
N PRO A 21 8.25 -8.35 10.81
CA PRO A 21 8.37 -7.37 9.75
C PRO A 21 9.67 -7.56 8.95
N PRO A 22 9.69 -7.12 7.68
CA PRO A 22 10.88 -7.19 6.85
C PRO A 22 12.01 -6.35 7.46
N ASP A 23 13.25 -6.77 7.20
CA ASP A 23 14.39 -5.92 7.53
C ASP A 23 14.39 -4.63 6.66
N GLU A 24 15.14 -3.63 7.12
CA GLU A 24 15.19 -2.32 6.44
C GLU A 24 15.68 -2.43 4.99
N GLN A 25 16.53 -3.41 4.66
CA GLN A 25 17.03 -3.58 3.29
C GLN A 25 15.95 -4.12 2.35
N THR A 26 15.16 -5.08 2.83
CA THR A 26 14.01 -5.64 2.13
C THR A 26 12.95 -4.56 1.95
N LEU A 27 12.61 -3.83 3.02
CA LEU A 27 11.64 -2.74 2.96
C LEU A 27 12.06 -1.65 1.96
N LYS A 28 13.33 -1.23 1.96
CA LYS A 28 13.87 -0.29 0.96
C LYS A 28 13.70 -0.79 -0.47
N THR A 29 13.87 -2.09 -0.70
CA THR A 29 13.73 -2.69 -2.04
C THR A 29 12.26 -2.71 -2.49
N GLN A 30 11.33 -2.98 -1.57
CA GLN A 30 9.91 -2.95 -1.85
C GLN A 30 9.42 -1.52 -2.14
N LEU A 31 9.83 -0.55 -1.32
CA LEU A 31 9.56 0.87 -1.51
C LEU A 31 10.18 1.42 -2.78
N ALA A 32 11.37 0.97 -3.16
CA ALA A 32 12.00 1.34 -4.43
C ALA A 32 11.13 0.95 -5.63
N SER A 33 10.42 -0.17 -5.55
CA SER A 33 9.49 -0.61 -6.60
C SER A 33 8.28 0.34 -6.71
N VAL A 34 7.77 0.83 -5.57
CA VAL A 34 6.72 1.85 -5.53
C VAL A 34 7.20 3.16 -6.16
N GLY A 35 8.40 3.62 -5.83
CA GLY A 35 9.02 4.80 -6.44
C GLY A 35 9.18 4.67 -7.96
N ALA A 36 9.60 3.48 -8.42
CA ALA A 36 9.75 3.20 -9.84
C ALA A 36 8.38 3.27 -10.54
N TRP A 37 7.34 2.73 -9.92
CA TRP A 37 5.98 2.79 -10.44
C TRP A 37 5.47 4.23 -10.60
N PHE A 38 5.70 5.10 -9.61
CA PHE A 38 5.40 6.53 -9.74
C PHE A 38 6.13 7.19 -10.92
N SER A 39 7.38 6.79 -11.18
CA SER A 39 8.18 7.35 -12.28
C SER A 39 7.75 6.86 -13.66
N THR A 40 7.08 5.71 -13.75
CA THR A 40 6.60 5.14 -15.02
C THR A 40 5.25 5.71 -15.48
N ASN A 41 4.44 6.25 -14.57
CA ASN A 41 3.08 6.68 -14.85
C ASN A 41 2.94 8.21 -14.91
N LEU A 42 3.64 8.81 -15.89
CA LEU A 42 3.74 10.27 -16.10
C LEU A 42 2.41 11.01 -16.40
N LYS A 43 1.27 10.30 -16.46
CA LYS A 43 -0.04 10.87 -16.77
C LYS A 43 -0.97 10.94 -15.56
N CYS A 44 -0.53 10.45 -14.41
CA CYS A 44 -1.33 10.45 -13.18
C CYS A 44 -0.58 11.24 -12.10
N ASN A 45 -1.25 12.24 -11.53
CA ASN A 45 -0.72 13.01 -10.40
C ASN A 45 -1.35 12.60 -9.08
N ASP A 46 -2.41 11.78 -9.12
CA ASP A 46 -3.27 11.48 -7.99
C ASP A 46 -3.24 9.99 -7.67
N TYR A 47 -2.83 9.67 -6.45
CA TYR A 47 -2.74 8.30 -5.96
C TYR A 47 -3.52 8.18 -4.67
N THR A 48 -4.32 7.12 -4.54
CA THR A 48 -5.08 6.86 -3.34
C THR A 48 -4.48 5.69 -2.59
N LEU A 49 -4.25 5.89 -1.29
CA LEU A 49 -3.96 4.83 -0.33
C LEU A 49 -5.22 4.60 0.50
N MET A 50 -5.81 3.41 0.39
CA MET A 50 -7.10 3.10 1.01
C MET A 50 -7.07 1.78 1.78
N CYS A 51 -7.55 1.81 3.03
CA CYS A 51 -7.90 0.63 3.80
C CYS A 51 -9.42 0.55 4.01
N ARG A 52 -10.06 -0.41 3.35
CA ARG A 52 -11.50 -0.62 3.45
C ARG A 52 -11.95 -1.02 4.85
N GLU A 53 -11.20 -1.89 5.53
CA GLU A 53 -11.56 -2.39 6.86
C GLU A 53 -11.62 -1.29 7.91
N LYS A 54 -10.72 -0.31 7.79
CA LYS A 54 -10.56 0.79 8.73
C LYS A 54 -11.30 2.07 8.31
N TYR A 55 -11.96 2.06 7.14
CA TYR A 55 -12.52 3.26 6.51
C TYR A 55 -11.51 4.43 6.43
N ASP A 56 -10.25 4.10 6.22
CA ASP A 56 -9.13 5.04 6.17
C ASP A 56 -8.72 5.24 4.71
N PHE A 57 -8.64 6.49 4.28
CA PHE A 57 -8.24 6.87 2.94
C PHE A 57 -7.38 8.13 2.95
N THR A 58 -6.40 8.17 2.08
CA THR A 58 -5.59 9.36 1.83
C THR A 58 -5.31 9.47 0.34
N VAL A 59 -5.57 10.65 -0.21
CA VAL A 59 -5.21 10.99 -1.59
C VAL A 59 -3.91 11.77 -1.56
N LEU A 60 -2.92 11.28 -2.28
CA LEU A 60 -1.63 11.91 -2.50
C LEU A 60 -1.67 12.59 -3.87
N HIS A 61 -1.50 13.92 -3.88
CA HIS A 61 -1.38 14.71 -5.10
C HIS A 61 0.07 15.13 -5.30
N PHE A 62 0.62 14.90 -6.49
CA PHE A 62 1.99 15.25 -6.84
C PHE A 62 2.01 16.10 -8.12
N GLU A 63 2.26 17.40 -7.98
CA GLU A 63 2.41 18.32 -9.14
C GLU A 63 3.64 17.96 -9.99
N ASP A 64 4.77 17.72 -9.31
CA ASP A 64 6.04 17.30 -9.91
C ASP A 64 6.49 16.00 -9.23
N MET A 65 5.95 14.88 -9.71
CA MET A 65 6.29 13.56 -9.18
C MET A 65 7.78 13.27 -9.39
N ASN A 66 8.50 13.06 -8.29
CA ASN A 66 9.83 12.47 -8.33
C ASN A 66 9.85 11.18 -7.50
N TYR A 67 10.66 10.22 -7.96
CA TYR A 67 10.81 8.89 -7.38
C TYR A 67 10.96 8.92 -5.84
N ASP A 68 11.83 9.80 -5.34
CA ASP A 68 12.17 9.85 -3.90
C ASP A 68 11.03 10.39 -3.05
N LYS A 69 10.37 11.48 -3.48
CA LYS A 69 9.28 12.13 -2.74
C LYS A 69 8.09 11.19 -2.63
N GLY A 70 7.64 10.60 -3.74
CA GLY A 70 6.50 9.68 -3.71
C GLY A 70 6.75 8.49 -2.78
N THR A 71 7.97 7.94 -2.83
CA THR A 71 8.39 6.85 -1.95
C THR A 71 8.40 7.25 -0.47
N GLN A 72 8.94 8.42 -0.15
CA GLN A 72 9.01 8.93 1.22
C GLN A 72 7.62 9.21 1.79
N GLU A 73 6.74 9.86 1.02
CA GLU A 73 5.37 10.15 1.43
C GLU A 73 4.60 8.85 1.72
N VAL A 74 4.66 7.86 0.82
CA VAL A 74 4.03 6.56 1.04
C VAL A 74 4.59 5.87 2.27
N ARG A 75 5.92 5.86 2.45
CA ARG A 75 6.57 5.26 3.61
C ARG A 75 6.08 5.91 4.90
N SER A 76 6.20 7.23 5.03
CA SER A 76 5.80 7.98 6.23
C SER A 76 4.32 7.77 6.55
N LEU A 77 3.48 7.74 5.52
CA LEU A 77 2.05 7.57 5.64
C LEU A 77 1.63 6.12 6.01
N LEU A 78 2.41 5.11 5.64
CA LEU A 78 2.22 3.73 6.12
C LEU A 78 2.75 3.56 7.55
N GLU A 79 3.92 4.11 7.85
CA GLU A 79 4.54 4.09 9.18
C GLU A 79 3.69 4.81 10.23
N SER A 80 2.95 5.87 9.84
CA SER A 80 1.99 6.54 10.74
C SER A 80 0.79 5.68 11.12
N ARG A 81 0.55 4.57 10.39
CA ARG A 81 -0.58 3.64 10.62
C ARG A 81 -0.15 2.36 11.33
N GLY A 82 1.15 2.09 11.41
CA GLY A 82 1.71 0.92 12.06
C GLY A 82 3.00 0.46 11.41
N THR A 83 3.39 -0.76 11.75
CA THR A 83 4.59 -1.42 11.21
C THR A 83 4.28 -1.99 9.83
N ILE A 84 5.07 -1.61 8.82
CA ILE A 84 4.97 -2.17 7.47
C ILE A 84 5.40 -3.64 7.52
N MET A 85 4.52 -4.53 7.08
CA MET A 85 4.75 -5.98 7.04
C MET A 85 5.14 -6.47 5.65
N ASP A 86 4.58 -5.85 4.61
CA ASP A 86 4.92 -6.17 3.22
C ASP A 86 4.39 -5.09 2.27
N ILE A 87 5.02 -4.96 1.10
CA ILE A 87 4.54 -4.14 -0.01
C ILE A 87 4.77 -4.91 -1.29
N ALA A 88 3.67 -5.27 -1.97
CA ALA A 88 3.72 -6.07 -3.19
C ALA A 88 2.80 -5.50 -4.27
N TYR A 89 3.26 -5.54 -5.53
CA TYR A 89 2.43 -5.15 -6.66
C TYR A 89 1.41 -6.25 -6.97
N SER A 90 0.14 -5.86 -7.08
CA SER A 90 -0.97 -6.75 -7.40
C SER A 90 -1.48 -6.45 -8.80
N HIS A 91 -1.18 -7.36 -9.73
CA HIS A 91 -1.64 -7.25 -11.12
C HIS A 91 -3.17 -7.27 -11.24
N ALA A 92 -3.86 -7.88 -10.28
CA ALA A 92 -5.33 -7.95 -10.26
C ALA A 92 -5.97 -6.60 -9.96
N THR A 93 -5.36 -5.80 -9.09
CA THR A 93 -5.88 -4.47 -8.68
C THR A 93 -5.22 -3.31 -9.42
N GLY A 94 -4.09 -3.55 -10.10
CA GLY A 94 -3.34 -2.52 -10.80
C GLY A 94 -2.66 -1.54 -9.85
N GLY A 95 -2.29 -1.99 -8.65
CA GLY A 95 -1.72 -1.17 -7.59
C GLY A 95 -0.89 -1.99 -6.61
N TYR A 96 -0.45 -1.36 -5.53
CA TYR A 96 0.30 -2.02 -4.47
C TYR A 96 -0.59 -2.40 -3.30
N GLU A 97 -0.46 -3.65 -2.85
CA GLU A 97 -0.99 -4.11 -1.58
C GLU A 97 0.07 -3.86 -0.51
N CYS A 98 -0.19 -2.90 0.37
CA CYS A 98 0.66 -2.54 1.48
C CYS A 98 0.06 -3.11 2.77
N TRP A 99 0.71 -4.11 3.36
CA TRP A 99 0.26 -4.75 4.58
C TRP A 99 0.87 -4.08 5.80
N VAL A 100 0.05 -3.66 6.76
CA VAL A 100 0.46 -2.91 7.94
C VAL A 100 -0.12 -3.57 9.19
N LYS A 101 0.72 -3.76 10.21
CA LYS A 101 0.34 -4.24 11.54
C LYS A 101 0.33 -3.07 12.51
N ASP A 102 -0.82 -2.78 13.11
CA ASP A 102 -0.95 -1.67 14.06
C ASP A 102 -0.47 -2.03 15.48
N SER A 103 -0.59 -1.07 16.40
CA SER A 103 -0.20 -1.25 17.81
C SER A 103 -1.04 -2.29 18.57
N GLU A 104 -2.21 -2.66 18.05
CA GLU A 104 -3.09 -3.70 18.61
C GLU A 104 -2.76 -5.09 18.04
N ASN A 105 -1.71 -5.20 17.21
CA ASN A 105 -1.32 -6.37 16.42
C ASN A 105 -2.33 -6.76 15.33
N GLU A 106 -3.26 -5.87 14.98
CA GLU A 106 -4.18 -6.10 13.88
C GLU A 106 -3.52 -5.78 12.55
N VAL A 107 -3.66 -6.70 11.60
CA VAL A 107 -3.10 -6.59 10.27
C VAL A 107 -4.17 -6.14 9.29
N SER A 108 -3.90 -5.04 8.59
CA SER A 108 -4.77 -4.52 7.54
C SER A 108 -4.00 -4.24 6.26
N MET A 109 -4.69 -4.39 5.14
CA MET A 109 -4.17 -4.05 3.82
C MET A 109 -4.60 -2.64 3.44
N TYR A 110 -3.63 -1.83 3.05
CA TYR A 110 -3.81 -0.56 2.37
C TYR A 110 -3.53 -0.77 0.89
N LEU A 111 -4.53 -0.54 0.04
CA LEU A 111 -4.37 -0.57 -1.41
C LEU A 111 -3.91 0.81 -1.88
N LEU A 112 -2.74 0.87 -2.51
CA LEU A 112 -2.22 2.04 -3.19
C LEU A 112 -2.49 1.92 -4.69
N PHE A 113 -3.25 2.85 -5.27
CA PHE A 113 -3.63 2.80 -6.68
C PHE A 113 -3.76 4.20 -7.29
N GLU A 114 -3.70 4.30 -8.61
CA GLU A 114 -3.94 5.54 -9.35
C GLU A 114 -5.40 5.97 -9.24
N SER A 115 -5.64 7.24 -8.96
CA SER A 115 -6.97 7.79 -8.75
C SER A 115 -7.19 9.14 -9.46
N PRO A 116 -6.96 9.23 -10.77
CA PRO A 116 -7.05 10.52 -11.50
C PRO A 116 -8.47 11.10 -11.58
N TRP A 117 -9.49 10.35 -11.15
CA TRP A 117 -10.90 10.72 -11.23
C TRP A 117 -11.54 11.02 -9.86
N ILE A 118 -10.82 10.81 -8.75
CA ILE A 118 -11.38 10.91 -7.39
C ILE A 118 -11.39 12.37 -6.91
N ILE A 119 -10.54 13.23 -7.48
CA ILE A 119 -10.53 14.66 -7.17
C ILE A 119 -11.53 15.39 -8.05
N VAL A 120 -12.60 15.93 -7.44
CA VAL A 120 -13.47 16.92 -8.07
C VAL A 120 -12.93 18.30 -7.71
N ASN A 121 -12.23 18.95 -8.64
CA ASN A 121 -11.90 20.37 -8.51
C ASN A 121 -13.19 21.18 -8.68
N VAL A 122 -13.64 21.84 -7.62
CA VAL A 122 -14.82 22.74 -7.61
C VAL A 122 -14.36 24.19 -7.60
#